data_AF-A0A5J4WMI0-F1
#
_entry.id   AF-A0A5J4WMI0-F1
#
_cell.length_a   1.000
_cell.length_b   1.000
_cell.length_c   1.000
_cell.angle_alpha   90.00
_cell.angle_beta   90.00
_cell.angle_gamma   90.00
#
_symmetry.space_group_name_H-M   'P 1'
#
loop_
_entity.id
_entity.type
_entity.pdbx_description
1 polymer ?
#
loop_
_entity_poly.entity_id
_entity_poly.type
_entity_poly.pdbx_seq_one_letter_code
_entity_poly.pdbx_strand_id
1 'polypeptide(L)'
;MRTFENQYQLDPAIQTPEKQPESIQVMRKVKVTVLRGQICLYEFFSDFDKLRSGIILTEFFRTELSNTKIELTGPELDTLEQSFRVSPEDRRIKYLEFVHVVDDAFGAPQYMEKMSQLVTQPASLRALIPVRSPDLAEHTVELVQKTMDQIITYQMKRRPLTKAFFQSFDLMNNGQMTGPQFRSTVFGQSGGSALSDEMLQALSAYYTDPLTKAVRYQDFLDDIEDRIRPLEKAS
;
A
#
# COMPACT_ATOMS: atom_id res chain seq x y z
N MET A 1 -63.97 -36.42 16.75
CA MET A 1 -62.94 -36.71 17.77
C MET A 1 -61.75 -37.39 17.09
N ARG A 2 -60.69 -36.63 16.81
CA ARG A 2 -59.26 -37.00 16.80
C ARG A 2 -58.46 -35.85 16.16
N THR A 3 -57.48 -35.40 16.92
CA THR A 3 -56.57 -34.27 16.77
C THR A 3 -55.34 -34.62 15.91
N PHE A 4 -54.40 -33.65 15.81
CA PHE A 4 -53.02 -33.68 15.30
C PHE A 4 -52.90 -33.33 13.80
N GLU A 5 -52.02 -32.44 13.32
CA GLU A 5 -50.93 -31.66 13.91
C GLU A 5 -50.44 -30.63 12.87
N ASN A 6 -49.78 -29.57 13.34
CA ASN A 6 -49.10 -28.54 12.54
C ASN A 6 -48.01 -29.14 11.63
N GLN A 7 -47.96 -28.70 10.36
CA GLN A 7 -46.70 -28.61 9.63
C GLN A 7 -46.54 -27.22 9.03
N TYR A 8 -45.58 -26.49 9.58
CA TYR A 8 -45.03 -25.25 9.04
C TYR A 8 -44.34 -25.57 7.72
N GLN A 9 -44.83 -25.01 6.61
CA GLN A 9 -44.02 -24.81 5.42
C GLN A 9 -44.06 -23.31 5.08
N LEU A 10 -43.19 -22.55 5.75
CA LEU A 10 -42.73 -21.27 5.25
C LEU A 10 -41.33 -21.51 4.73
N ASP A 11 -41.20 -21.77 3.43
CA ASP A 11 -39.95 -21.61 2.71
C ASP A 11 -39.98 -20.25 1.99
N PRO A 12 -39.51 -19.15 2.60
CA PRO A 12 -39.08 -18.01 1.84
C PRO A 12 -37.61 -18.27 1.47
N ALA A 13 -37.37 -18.40 0.16
CA ALA A 13 -36.03 -18.33 -0.41
C ALA A 13 -35.31 -17.07 0.10
N ILE A 14 -34.44 -17.24 1.10
CA ILE A 14 -33.42 -16.26 1.43
C ILE A 14 -32.33 -16.47 0.39
N GLN A 15 -32.35 -15.62 -0.63
CA GLN A 15 -31.24 -15.45 -1.55
C GLN A 15 -30.04 -14.96 -0.75
N THR A 16 -29.09 -15.86 -0.49
CA THR A 16 -27.77 -15.51 0.02
C THR A 16 -27.04 -14.69 -1.04
N PRO A 17 -26.46 -13.51 -0.71
CA PRO A 17 -25.73 -12.71 -1.68
C PRO A 17 -24.54 -13.51 -2.23
N GLU A 18 -24.41 -13.55 -3.56
CA GLU A 18 -23.41 -14.34 -4.27
C GLU A 18 -21.99 -14.07 -3.74
N LYS A 19 -21.43 -15.04 -3.03
CA LYS A 19 -20.06 -15.00 -2.52
C LYS A 19 -19.12 -15.14 -3.72
N GLN A 20 -18.40 -14.08 -4.08
CA GLN A 20 -17.40 -14.13 -5.17
C GLN A 20 -16.41 -15.29 -4.95
N PRO A 21 -15.93 -15.97 -6.01
CA PRO A 21 -15.02 -17.10 -5.87
C PRO A 21 -13.74 -16.70 -5.11
N GLU A 22 -13.27 -17.59 -4.25
CA GLU A 22 -12.19 -17.36 -3.29
C GLU A 22 -10.93 -16.78 -3.95
N SER A 23 -10.54 -17.30 -5.12
CA SER A 23 -9.39 -16.81 -5.90
C SER A 23 -9.47 -15.33 -6.27
N ILE A 24 -10.66 -14.79 -6.57
CA ILE A 24 -10.85 -13.38 -6.88
C ILE A 24 -10.65 -12.52 -5.63
N GLN A 25 -11.13 -13.00 -4.47
CA GLN A 25 -10.98 -12.28 -3.20
C GLN A 25 -9.52 -12.22 -2.77
N VAL A 26 -8.81 -13.36 -2.85
CA VAL A 26 -7.38 -13.43 -2.54
C VAL A 26 -6.57 -12.55 -3.49
N MET A 27 -6.84 -12.61 -4.79
CA MET A 27 -6.15 -11.77 -5.77
C MET A 27 -6.40 -10.27 -5.52
N ARG A 28 -7.64 -9.87 -5.18
CA ARG A 28 -7.95 -8.49 -4.81
C ARG A 28 -7.17 -8.04 -3.57
N LYS A 29 -7.09 -8.89 -2.54
CA LYS A 29 -6.35 -8.61 -1.31
C LYS A 29 -4.87 -8.37 -1.61
N VAL A 30 -4.24 -9.26 -2.37
CA VAL A 30 -2.84 -9.12 -2.82
C VAL A 30 -2.66 -7.80 -3.58
N LYS A 31 -3.49 -7.52 -4.58
CA LYS A 31 -3.43 -6.30 -5.39
C LYS A 31 -3.54 -5.03 -4.54
N VAL A 32 -4.50 -4.96 -3.63
CA VAL A 32 -4.69 -3.80 -2.75
C VAL A 32 -3.48 -3.58 -1.86
N THR A 33 -2.94 -4.64 -1.26
CA THR A 33 -1.77 -4.53 -0.36
C THR A 33 -0.52 -4.13 -1.12
N VAL A 34 -0.29 -4.72 -2.29
CA VAL A 34 0.85 -4.39 -3.17
C VAL A 34 0.79 -2.93 -3.60
N LEU A 35 -0.38 -2.47 -4.05
CA LEU A 35 -0.59 -1.08 -4.46
C LEU A 35 -0.36 -0.10 -3.31
N ARG A 36 -0.97 -0.35 -2.15
CA ARG A 36 -0.85 0.54 -0.98
C ARG A 36 0.57 0.56 -0.42
N GLY A 37 1.25 -0.57 -0.44
CA GLY A 37 2.64 -0.70 0.00
C GLY A 37 3.67 -0.28 -1.04
N GLN A 38 3.26 0.08 -2.27
CA GLN A 38 4.14 0.26 -3.42
C GLN A 38 5.19 -0.87 -3.51
N ILE A 39 4.73 -2.10 -3.33
CA ILE A 39 5.60 -3.29 -3.22
C ILE A 39 5.98 -3.75 -4.62
N CYS A 40 7.26 -3.71 -4.95
CA CYS A 40 7.76 -4.31 -6.19
C CYS A 40 7.92 -5.83 -6.01
N LEU A 41 6.84 -6.60 -6.18
CA LEU A 41 6.83 -8.05 -5.97
C LEU A 41 7.94 -8.78 -6.73
N TYR A 42 8.30 -8.32 -7.93
CA TYR A 42 9.39 -8.88 -8.72
C TYR A 42 10.71 -9.02 -7.95
N GLU A 43 11.05 -8.04 -7.09
CA GLU A 43 12.34 -8.03 -6.36
C GLU A 43 12.44 -9.13 -5.31
N PHE A 44 11.31 -9.57 -4.76
CA PHE A 44 11.28 -10.65 -3.79
C PHE A 44 11.57 -12.01 -4.45
N PHE A 45 11.18 -12.17 -5.71
CA PHE A 45 11.32 -13.45 -6.41
C PHE A 45 12.56 -13.54 -7.31
N SER A 46 13.10 -12.40 -7.77
CA SER A 46 14.14 -12.38 -8.80
C SER A 46 15.43 -13.11 -8.41
N ASP A 47 15.77 -13.13 -7.12
CA ASP A 47 16.98 -13.80 -6.62
C ASP A 47 16.91 -15.34 -6.72
N PHE A 48 15.68 -15.88 -6.76
CA PHE A 48 15.40 -17.31 -6.87
C PHE A 48 15.26 -17.78 -8.33
N ASP A 49 15.23 -16.86 -9.29
CA ASP A 49 15.09 -17.13 -10.72
C ASP A 49 16.33 -16.61 -11.51
N LYS A 50 17.50 -17.19 -11.20
CA LYS A 50 18.79 -16.78 -11.80
C LYS A 50 18.81 -16.88 -13.33
N LEU A 51 18.00 -17.76 -13.90
CA LEU A 51 17.88 -17.97 -15.35
C LEU A 51 16.84 -17.04 -16.00
N ARG A 52 16.16 -16.19 -15.23
CA ARG A 52 15.09 -15.29 -15.71
C ARG A 52 14.00 -16.05 -16.47
N SER A 53 13.68 -17.24 -15.99
CA SER A 53 12.70 -18.15 -16.59
C SER A 53 11.26 -17.75 -16.27
N GLY A 54 11.06 -16.87 -15.29
CA GLY A 54 9.75 -16.50 -14.75
C GLY A 54 9.13 -17.56 -13.83
N ILE A 55 9.92 -18.56 -13.42
CA ILE A 55 9.48 -19.74 -12.66
C ILE A 55 10.38 -19.95 -11.43
N ILE A 56 9.77 -20.24 -10.28
CA ILE A 56 10.47 -20.58 -9.03
C ILE A 56 9.84 -21.81 -8.36
N LEU A 57 10.52 -22.37 -7.36
CA LEU A 57 9.95 -23.41 -6.51
C LEU A 57 8.87 -22.85 -5.57
N THR A 58 7.86 -23.67 -5.27
CA THR A 58 6.70 -23.31 -4.44
C THR A 58 7.09 -22.87 -3.04
N GLU A 59 8.10 -23.50 -2.43
CA GLU A 59 8.61 -23.12 -1.12
C GLU A 59 9.14 -21.69 -1.10
N PHE A 60 9.82 -21.24 -2.16
CA PHE A 60 10.29 -19.87 -2.30
C PHE A 60 9.11 -18.92 -2.54
N PHE A 61 8.14 -19.31 -3.35
CA PHE A 61 6.94 -18.51 -3.57
C PHE A 61 6.19 -18.21 -2.24
N ARG A 62 5.95 -19.24 -1.42
CA ARG A 62 5.29 -19.10 -0.11
C ARG A 62 6.13 -18.29 0.87
N THR A 63 7.43 -18.57 0.94
CA THR A 63 8.35 -17.87 1.85
C THR A 63 8.40 -16.39 1.52
N GLU A 64 8.58 -16.04 0.24
CA GLU A 64 8.69 -14.64 -0.18
C GLU A 64 7.37 -13.88 -0.02
N LEU A 65 6.23 -14.50 -0.33
CA LEU A 65 4.93 -13.90 0.00
C LEU A 65 4.75 -13.67 1.51
N SER A 66 5.27 -14.56 2.35
CA SER A 66 5.23 -14.39 3.81
C SER A 66 6.21 -13.32 4.32
N ASN A 67 7.31 -13.10 3.59
CA ASN A 67 8.27 -12.03 3.85
C ASN A 67 7.74 -10.65 3.39
N THR A 68 6.78 -10.63 2.47
CA THR A 68 6.04 -9.41 2.16
C THR A 68 5.09 -9.04 3.30
N LYS A 69 4.66 -7.78 3.36
CA LYS A 69 3.63 -7.32 4.32
C LYS A 69 2.20 -7.78 3.96
N ILE A 70 2.07 -8.80 3.10
CA ILE A 70 0.79 -9.32 2.65
C ILE A 70 0.38 -10.44 3.60
N GLU A 71 -0.53 -10.15 4.51
CA GLU A 71 -1.07 -11.15 5.44
C GLU A 71 -1.98 -12.14 4.70
N LEU A 72 -1.43 -13.31 4.33
CA LEU A 72 -2.17 -14.40 3.69
C LEU A 72 -2.29 -15.59 4.65
N THR A 73 -3.48 -16.18 4.72
CA THR A 73 -3.72 -17.44 5.43
C THR A 73 -3.26 -18.63 4.58
N GLY A 74 -3.08 -19.80 5.20
CA GLY A 74 -2.72 -21.04 4.50
C GLY A 74 -3.62 -21.35 3.28
N PRO A 75 -4.96 -21.34 3.42
CA PRO A 75 -5.87 -21.54 2.29
C PRO A 75 -5.76 -20.47 1.19
N GLU A 76 -5.49 -19.22 1.54
CA GLU A 76 -5.27 -18.15 0.56
C GLU A 76 -3.97 -18.39 -0.22
N LEU A 77 -2.90 -18.85 0.44
CA LEU A 77 -1.65 -19.25 -0.20
C LEU A 77 -1.85 -20.47 -1.11
N ASP A 78 -2.58 -21.49 -0.65
CA ASP A 78 -2.92 -22.67 -1.45
C ASP A 78 -3.69 -22.28 -2.72
N THR A 79 -4.61 -21.31 -2.61
CA THR A 79 -5.37 -20.77 -3.73
C THR A 79 -4.49 -20.08 -4.76
N LEU A 80 -3.52 -19.27 -4.32
CA LEU A 80 -2.55 -18.63 -5.22
C LEU A 80 -1.64 -19.66 -5.88
N GLU A 81 -1.09 -20.60 -5.12
CA GLU A 81 -0.25 -21.67 -5.63
C GLU A 81 -0.96 -22.48 -6.72
N GLN A 82 -2.19 -22.88 -6.45
CA GLN A 82 -3.03 -23.62 -7.38
C GLN A 82 -3.30 -22.86 -8.68
N SER A 83 -3.39 -21.52 -8.60
CA SER A 83 -3.66 -20.66 -9.75
C SER A 83 -2.45 -20.45 -10.65
N PHE A 84 -1.23 -20.49 -10.09
CA PHE A 84 0.00 -20.14 -10.81
C PHE A 84 0.99 -21.31 -10.97
N ARG A 85 0.64 -22.52 -10.55
CA ARG A 85 1.47 -23.72 -10.76
C ARG A 85 1.69 -24.04 -12.24
N VAL A 86 2.89 -24.52 -12.55
CA VAL A 86 3.28 -24.90 -13.93
C VAL A 86 2.44 -26.09 -14.42
N SER A 87 2.23 -27.10 -13.55
CA SER A 87 1.34 -28.22 -13.81
C SER A 87 0.84 -28.83 -12.49
N PRO A 88 -0.19 -29.70 -12.51
CA PRO A 88 -0.74 -30.27 -11.28
C PRO A 88 0.22 -31.05 -10.40
N GLU A 89 1.26 -31.64 -10.98
CA GLU A 89 2.23 -32.48 -10.28
C GLU A 89 3.58 -31.77 -10.08
N ASP A 90 3.71 -30.55 -10.57
CA ASP A 90 4.94 -29.78 -10.52
C ASP A 90 4.95 -28.84 -9.32
N ARG A 91 6.06 -28.84 -8.57
CA ARG A 91 6.28 -27.94 -7.43
C ARG A 91 6.80 -26.56 -7.85
N ARG A 92 6.65 -26.21 -9.12
CA ARG A 92 7.09 -24.93 -9.69
C ARG A 92 5.92 -24.00 -9.95
N ILE A 93 6.14 -22.72 -9.65
CA ILE A 93 5.16 -21.63 -9.78
C ILE A 93 5.66 -20.62 -10.82
N LYS A 94 4.77 -20.21 -11.72
CA LYS A 94 4.99 -19.12 -12.67
C LYS A 94 4.85 -17.77 -11.96
N TYR A 95 5.80 -17.43 -11.08
CA TYR A 95 5.72 -16.21 -10.27
C TYR A 95 5.64 -14.95 -11.14
N LEU A 96 6.26 -14.96 -12.33
CA LEU A 96 6.24 -13.80 -13.20
C LEU A 96 4.84 -13.54 -13.76
N GLU A 97 4.09 -14.60 -14.08
CA GLU A 97 2.67 -14.49 -14.45
C GLU A 97 1.83 -13.94 -13.28
N PHE A 98 2.11 -14.39 -12.05
CA PHE A 98 1.50 -13.83 -10.86
C PHE A 98 1.80 -12.33 -10.68
N VAL A 99 3.07 -11.93 -10.77
CA VAL A 99 3.48 -10.53 -10.68
C VAL A 99 2.81 -9.71 -11.77
N HIS A 100 2.75 -10.20 -13.01
CA HIS A 100 2.05 -9.54 -14.10
C HIS A 100 0.57 -9.37 -13.79
N VAL A 101 -0.13 -10.40 -13.33
CA VAL A 101 -1.56 -10.31 -13.00
C VAL A 101 -1.81 -9.31 -11.88
N VAL A 102 -0.93 -9.26 -10.88
CA VAL A 102 -1.01 -8.29 -9.80
C VAL A 102 -0.79 -6.87 -10.34
N ASP A 103 0.27 -6.67 -11.13
CA ASP A 103 0.68 -5.37 -11.64
C ASP A 103 -0.21 -4.80 -12.77
N ASP A 104 -0.79 -5.66 -13.61
CA ASP A 104 -1.66 -5.28 -14.73
C ASP A 104 -2.96 -4.58 -14.27
N ALA A 105 -3.33 -4.75 -13.00
CA ALA A 105 -4.39 -3.94 -12.39
C ALA A 105 -4.06 -2.43 -12.30
N PHE A 106 -2.81 -2.04 -12.56
CA PHE A 106 -2.29 -0.69 -12.32
C PHE A 106 -1.91 0.08 -13.58
N GLY A 107 -2.13 -0.48 -14.78
CA GLY A 107 -1.78 0.17 -16.05
C GLY A 107 -0.26 0.31 -16.21
N ALA A 108 0.33 -0.64 -16.95
CA ALA A 108 1.77 -0.88 -17.15
C ALA A 108 2.50 -1.54 -15.95
N PRO A 109 3.20 -2.67 -16.15
CA PRO A 109 3.87 -3.36 -15.04
C PRO A 109 5.09 -2.61 -14.51
N GLN A 110 5.16 -2.39 -13.19
CA GLN A 110 6.21 -1.59 -12.55
C GLN A 110 7.62 -2.19 -12.72
N TYR A 111 7.75 -3.51 -12.88
CA TYR A 111 9.05 -4.16 -13.13
C TYR A 111 9.55 -4.03 -14.58
N MET A 112 8.69 -3.69 -15.56
CA MET A 112 9.12 -3.46 -16.95
C MET A 112 9.99 -2.20 -17.07
N GLU A 113 9.73 -1.20 -16.23
CA GLU A 113 10.52 0.04 -16.11
C GLU A 113 11.88 -0.20 -15.44
N LYS A 114 11.99 -1.20 -14.54
CA LYS A 114 13.30 -1.65 -14.03
C LYS A 114 14.13 -2.40 -15.09
N MET A 115 13.48 -2.92 -16.14
CA MET A 115 14.18 -3.43 -17.32
C MET A 115 14.51 -2.34 -18.37
N SER A 116 13.91 -1.15 -18.29
CA SER A 116 14.19 -0.01 -19.17
C SER A 116 14.05 1.31 -18.40
N GLN A 117 15.19 1.86 -18.00
CA GLN A 117 15.32 3.02 -17.11
C GLN A 117 14.49 4.24 -17.55
N LEU A 118 13.94 4.94 -16.53
CA LEU A 118 13.31 6.26 -16.53
C LEU A 118 11.95 6.39 -17.26
N VAL A 119 10.83 6.17 -16.56
CA VAL A 119 9.63 7.03 -16.71
C VAL A 119 8.97 7.25 -15.33
N THR A 120 8.26 8.37 -15.22
CA THR A 120 7.54 8.85 -14.04
C THR A 120 6.13 8.26 -14.02
N GLN A 121 5.65 7.79 -12.85
CA GLN A 121 4.32 7.23 -12.68
C GLN A 121 3.20 8.21 -13.10
N PRO A 122 2.12 7.74 -13.77
CA PRO A 122 0.99 8.60 -14.12
C PRO A 122 0.10 8.88 -12.89
N ALA A 123 -0.35 10.13 -12.80
CA ALA A 123 -1.12 10.71 -11.69
C ALA A 123 -2.55 10.14 -11.48
N SER A 124 -2.98 9.11 -12.20
CA SER A 124 -4.39 8.73 -12.30
C SER A 124 -4.92 7.72 -11.25
N LEU A 125 -4.07 7.15 -10.38
CA LEU A 125 -4.51 6.13 -9.40
C LEU A 125 -4.52 6.57 -7.94
N ARG A 126 -4.01 7.77 -7.63
CA ARG A 126 -4.08 8.35 -6.26
C ARG A 126 -5.51 8.56 -5.76
N ALA A 127 -6.48 8.59 -6.67
CA ALA A 127 -7.90 8.76 -6.34
C ALA A 127 -8.58 7.51 -5.76
N LEU A 128 -8.01 6.30 -5.93
CA LEU A 128 -8.65 5.04 -5.52
C LEU A 128 -8.28 4.57 -4.10
N ILE A 129 -7.26 5.18 -3.50
CA ILE A 129 -6.84 4.88 -2.13
C ILE A 129 -7.23 6.10 -1.31
N PRO A 130 -8.15 5.98 -0.33
CA PRO A 130 -8.39 7.08 0.60
C PRO A 130 -7.05 7.50 1.18
N VAL A 131 -6.64 8.73 0.86
CA VAL A 131 -5.39 9.35 1.33
C VAL A 131 -5.35 9.43 2.86
N ARG A 132 -6.52 9.28 3.49
CA ARG A 132 -6.80 9.62 4.87
C ARG A 132 -7.24 8.36 5.60
N SER A 133 -6.73 8.14 6.81
CA SER A 133 -7.41 7.28 7.77
C SER A 133 -8.83 7.86 7.95
N PRO A 134 -9.89 7.13 7.56
CA PRO A 134 -11.24 7.68 7.49
C PRO A 134 -11.87 7.98 8.85
N ASP A 135 -11.14 7.75 9.95
CA ASP A 135 -11.61 7.79 11.34
C ASP A 135 -10.87 8.84 12.19
N LEU A 136 -10.25 9.85 11.54
CA LEU A 136 -9.58 10.92 12.25
C LEU A 136 -10.59 11.97 12.72
N ALA A 137 -10.65 12.22 14.03
CA ALA A 137 -11.55 13.20 14.62
C ALA A 137 -11.29 14.63 14.08
N GLU A 138 -12.34 15.47 14.01
CA GLU A 138 -12.27 16.82 13.43
C GLU A 138 -11.13 17.68 14.02
N HIS A 139 -10.93 17.62 15.33
CA HIS A 139 -9.85 18.34 16.03
C HIS A 139 -8.45 17.91 15.55
N THR A 140 -8.28 16.65 15.11
CA THR A 140 -7.01 16.14 14.59
C THR A 140 -6.73 16.69 13.19
N VAL A 141 -7.77 16.91 12.37
CA VAL A 141 -7.63 17.49 11.03
C VAL A 141 -7.21 18.96 11.10
N GLU A 142 -7.82 19.75 11.99
CA GLU A 142 -7.42 21.15 12.21
C GLU A 142 -5.96 21.26 12.69
N LEU A 143 -5.56 20.38 13.61
CA LEU A 143 -4.19 20.34 14.11
C LEU A 143 -3.20 20.01 12.99
N VAL A 144 -3.48 19.00 12.16
CA VAL A 144 -2.66 18.64 10.99
C VAL A 144 -2.54 19.82 10.02
N GLN A 145 -3.65 20.50 9.74
CA GLN A 145 -3.65 21.66 8.83
C GLN A 145 -2.75 22.78 9.36
N LYS A 146 -2.88 23.12 10.65
CA LYS A 146 -2.03 24.11 11.32
C LYS A 146 -0.55 23.70 11.31
N THR A 147 -0.27 22.41 11.52
CA THR A 147 1.09 21.86 11.44
C THR A 147 1.66 22.00 10.03
N MET A 148 0.89 21.67 8.99
CA MET A 148 1.31 21.85 7.60
C MET A 148 1.63 23.32 7.31
N ASP A 149 0.79 24.26 7.72
CA ASP A 149 1.00 25.69 7.46
C ASP A 149 2.29 26.22 8.10
N GLN A 150 2.64 25.73 9.30
CA GLN A 150 3.92 26.05 9.95
C GLN A 150 5.12 25.48 9.17
N ILE A 151 5.01 24.24 8.71
CA ILE A 151 6.04 23.60 7.88
C ILE A 151 6.22 24.39 6.58
N ILE A 152 5.15 24.71 5.86
CA ILE A 152 5.21 25.52 4.61
C ILE A 152 5.88 26.87 4.87
N THR A 153 5.46 27.58 5.93
CA THR A 153 6.02 28.88 6.30
C THR A 153 7.53 28.79 6.58
N TYR A 154 7.97 27.70 7.22
CA TYR A 154 9.39 27.46 7.46
C TYR A 154 10.15 27.15 6.16
N GLN A 155 9.57 26.29 5.30
CA GLN A 155 10.18 25.88 4.03
C GLN A 155 10.35 27.06 3.06
N MET A 156 9.37 27.97 2.96
CA MET A 156 9.48 29.15 2.11
C MET A 156 10.64 30.09 2.51
N LYS A 157 11.11 30.02 3.76
CA LYS A 157 12.19 30.87 4.27
C LYS A 157 13.55 30.18 4.26
N ARG A 158 13.61 28.87 4.00
CA ARG A 158 14.81 28.04 4.20
C ARG A 158 14.94 26.99 3.08
N ARG A 159 15.83 26.00 3.27
CA ARG A 159 16.05 24.93 2.30
C ARG A 159 14.82 24.04 2.19
N PRO A 160 14.40 23.66 0.97
CA PRO A 160 13.22 22.84 0.75
C PRO A 160 13.37 21.45 1.38
N LEU A 161 12.26 20.93 1.88
CA LEU A 161 12.14 19.55 2.30
C LEU A 161 12.20 18.66 1.06
N THR A 162 13.21 17.80 0.97
CA THR A 162 13.40 16.91 -0.18
C THR A 162 13.33 15.45 0.24
N LYS A 163 13.03 14.58 -0.74
CA LYS A 163 13.01 13.13 -0.59
C LYS A 163 14.30 12.57 0.04
N ALA A 164 15.44 13.21 -0.20
CA ALA A 164 16.75 12.79 0.31
C ALA A 164 16.80 12.66 1.84
N PHE A 165 16.03 13.47 2.59
CA PHE A 165 15.99 13.39 4.06
C PHE A 165 15.23 12.16 4.59
N PHE A 166 14.42 11.52 3.74
CA PHE A 166 13.57 10.39 4.10
C PHE A 166 14.14 9.06 3.58
N GLN A 167 14.84 9.10 2.45
CA GLN A 167 15.38 7.92 1.76
C GLN A 167 16.28 7.03 2.61
N SER A 168 17.03 7.58 3.57
CA SER A 168 17.86 6.77 4.47
C SER A 168 17.06 5.76 5.29
N PHE A 169 15.75 5.99 5.47
CA PHE A 169 14.85 5.12 6.22
C PHE A 169 13.89 4.32 5.31
N ASP A 170 13.96 4.53 4.00
CA ASP A 170 13.12 3.89 2.98
C ASP A 170 13.99 2.98 2.10
N LEU A 171 14.40 1.85 2.67
CA LEU A 171 15.26 0.87 2.00
C LEU A 171 14.64 0.33 0.70
N MET A 172 13.31 0.26 0.64
CA MET A 172 12.55 -0.23 -0.51
C MET A 172 12.27 0.87 -1.54
N ASN A 173 12.65 2.12 -1.25
CA ASN A 173 12.36 3.31 -2.05
C ASN A 173 10.87 3.42 -2.45
N ASN A 174 9.98 2.99 -1.55
CA ASN A 174 8.54 2.84 -1.78
C ASN A 174 7.71 4.01 -1.21
N GLY A 175 8.38 5.09 -0.77
CA GLY A 175 7.71 6.27 -0.25
C GLY A 175 7.18 6.10 1.18
N GLN A 176 7.61 5.07 1.90
CA GLN A 176 7.13 4.76 3.25
C GLN A 176 8.24 4.69 4.30
N MET A 177 7.88 4.96 5.55
CA MET A 177 8.76 4.81 6.70
C MET A 177 7.96 4.58 7.99
N THR A 178 8.63 4.35 9.12
CA THR A 178 7.94 4.22 10.41
C THR A 178 7.54 5.58 11.00
N GLY A 179 6.49 5.63 11.81
CA GLY A 179 6.04 6.86 12.49
C GLY A 179 7.13 7.57 13.30
N PRO A 180 7.90 6.88 14.15
CA PRO A 180 9.01 7.50 14.87
C PRO A 180 10.08 8.13 13.97
N GLN A 181 10.46 7.45 12.88
CA GLN A 181 11.42 7.98 11.92
C GLN A 181 10.85 9.22 11.22
N PHE A 182 9.59 9.17 10.79
CA PHE A 182 8.91 10.32 10.18
C PHE A 182 8.91 11.55 11.09
N ARG A 183 8.47 11.39 12.35
CA ARG A 183 8.43 12.49 13.32
C ARG A 183 9.81 13.09 13.56
N SER A 184 10.83 12.24 13.73
CA SER A 184 12.21 12.69 13.94
C SER A 184 12.75 13.46 12.73
N THR A 185 12.50 12.98 11.51
CA THR A 185 12.93 13.65 10.28
C THR A 185 12.24 14.99 10.10
N VAL A 186 10.90 15.05 10.25
CA VAL A 186 10.14 16.29 10.11
C VAL A 186 10.56 17.32 11.16
N PHE A 187 10.73 16.90 12.43
CA PHE A 187 11.24 17.78 13.49
C PHE A 187 12.61 18.38 13.11
N GLY A 188 13.57 17.55 12.70
CA GLY A 188 14.90 18.03 12.33
C GLY A 188 14.93 18.96 11.12
N GLN A 189 14.06 18.74 10.13
CA GLN A 189 14.10 19.47 8.86
C GLN A 189 13.12 20.64 8.76
N SER A 190 12.10 20.73 9.63
CA SER A 190 11.01 21.70 9.52
C SER A 190 10.89 22.65 10.72
N GLY A 191 12.00 22.95 11.38
CA GLY A 191 12.08 24.01 12.40
C GLY A 191 12.13 23.53 13.85
N GLY A 192 12.27 22.23 14.09
CA GLY A 192 12.53 21.68 15.42
C GLY A 192 11.49 22.11 16.44
N SER A 193 11.94 22.92 17.40
CA SER A 193 11.16 23.41 18.54
C SER A 193 9.87 24.17 18.18
N ALA A 194 9.69 24.58 16.93
CA ALA A 194 8.42 25.14 16.46
C ALA A 194 7.28 24.12 16.40
N LEU A 195 7.60 22.83 16.26
CA LEU A 195 6.63 21.73 16.16
C LEU A 195 6.56 20.98 17.50
N SER A 196 5.37 20.92 18.10
CA SER A 196 5.16 20.13 19.31
C SER A 196 5.09 18.63 18.99
N ASP A 197 5.31 17.77 19.99
CA ASP A 197 5.18 16.31 19.81
C ASP A 197 3.74 15.91 19.40
N GLU A 198 2.74 16.60 19.93
CA GLU A 198 1.33 16.41 19.55
C GLU A 198 1.08 16.71 18.07
N MET A 199 1.66 17.81 17.56
CA MET A 199 1.59 18.18 16.14
C MET A 199 2.24 17.13 15.25
N LEU A 200 3.41 16.62 15.66
CA LEU A 200 4.12 15.57 14.92
C LEU A 200 3.39 14.23 14.98
N GLN A 201 2.76 13.91 16.10
CA GLN A 201 1.97 12.69 16.27
C GLN A 201 0.71 12.73 15.41
N ALA A 202 -0.01 13.85 15.41
CA ALA A 202 -1.19 14.04 14.56
C ALA A 202 -0.80 13.95 13.07
N LEU A 203 0.29 14.60 12.67
CA LEU A 203 0.81 14.55 11.30
C LEU A 203 1.23 13.13 10.90
N SER A 204 1.97 12.44 11.76
CA SER A 204 2.36 11.04 11.52
C SER A 204 1.15 10.14 11.38
N ALA A 205 0.14 10.26 12.25
CA ALA A 205 -1.07 9.45 12.20
C ALA A 205 -1.90 9.73 10.95
N TYR A 206 -1.95 10.98 10.50
CA TYR A 206 -2.68 11.40 9.30
C TYR A 206 -2.15 10.71 8.03
N TYR A 207 -0.82 10.62 7.88
CA TYR A 207 -0.18 9.95 6.74
C TYR A 207 0.08 8.45 6.97
N THR A 208 -0.34 7.88 8.09
CA THR A 208 -0.20 6.44 8.35
C THR A 208 -1.22 5.66 7.53
N ASP A 209 -0.76 4.71 6.74
CA ASP A 209 -1.64 3.75 6.09
C ASP A 209 -2.23 2.79 7.15
N PRO A 210 -3.56 2.65 7.24
CA PRO A 210 -4.20 1.87 8.29
C PRO A 210 -3.92 0.36 8.17
N LEU A 211 -3.56 -0.14 6.99
CA LEU A 211 -3.23 -1.53 6.73
C LEU A 211 -1.75 -1.80 7.02
N THR A 212 -0.84 -1.06 6.39
CA THR A 212 0.61 -1.33 6.51
C THR A 212 1.22 -0.76 7.79
N LYS A 213 0.49 0.14 8.49
CA LYS A 213 0.96 0.93 9.64
C LYS A 213 2.19 1.80 9.34
N ALA A 214 2.57 1.92 8.07
CA ALA A 214 3.67 2.75 7.64
C ALA A 214 3.18 4.16 7.30
N VAL A 215 4.00 5.16 7.58
CA VAL A 215 3.75 6.54 7.17
C VAL A 215 4.16 6.71 5.72
N ARG A 216 3.22 7.15 4.88
CA ARG A 216 3.46 7.50 3.47
C ARG A 216 4.07 8.89 3.38
N TYR A 217 5.37 9.00 3.58
CA TYR A 217 6.06 10.29 3.56
C TYR A 217 6.07 10.94 2.17
N GLN A 218 5.95 10.14 1.10
CA GLN A 218 5.86 10.69 -0.27
C GLN A 218 4.58 11.52 -0.44
N ASP A 219 3.44 11.06 0.08
CA ASP A 219 2.18 11.81 0.02
C ASP A 219 2.30 13.15 0.78
N PHE A 220 3.00 13.14 1.92
CA PHE A 220 3.30 14.34 2.68
C PHE A 220 4.18 15.34 1.91
N LEU A 221 5.21 14.85 1.20
CA LEU A 221 6.08 15.71 0.37
C LEU A 221 5.31 16.31 -0.81
N ASP A 222 4.45 15.52 -1.44
CA ASP A 222 3.64 15.98 -2.56
C ASP A 222 2.63 17.04 -2.11
N ASP A 223 1.97 16.85 -0.96
CA ASP A 223 1.07 17.85 -0.36
C ASP A 223 1.82 19.14 0.01
N ILE A 224 3.09 19.06 0.42
CA ILE A 224 3.94 20.24 0.64
C ILE A 224 4.21 20.95 -0.69
N GLU A 225 4.64 20.21 -1.71
CA GLU A 225 5.00 20.76 -3.01
C GLU A 225 3.79 21.45 -3.68
N ASP A 226 2.62 20.80 -3.64
CA ASP A 226 1.37 21.34 -4.19
C ASP A 226 0.93 22.63 -3.51
N ARG A 227 1.29 22.84 -2.23
CA ARG A 227 1.03 24.08 -1.50
C ARG A 227 2.07 25.17 -1.76
N ILE A 228 3.33 24.81 -1.99
CA ILE A 228 4.42 25.78 -2.25
C ILE A 228 4.39 26.29 -3.69
N ARG A 229 4.18 25.41 -4.67
CA ARG A 229 4.27 25.72 -6.11
C ARG A 229 3.40 26.91 -6.54
N PRO A 230 2.17 27.12 -6.05
CA PRO A 230 1.38 28.30 -6.37
C PRO A 230 1.92 29.59 -5.74
N LEU A 231 2.52 29.51 -4.55
CA LEU A 231 3.04 30.65 -3.80
C LEU A 231 4.33 31.20 -4.43
N GLU A 232 5.19 30.33 -4.97
CA GLU A 232 6.40 30.74 -5.69
C GLU A 232 6.10 31.43 -7.02
N LYS A 233 5.00 31.07 -7.71
CA LYS A 233 4.58 31.71 -8.97
C LYS A 233 3.95 33.09 -8.77
N ALA A 234 3.52 33.41 -7.55
CA ALA A 234 2.87 34.66 -7.21
C ALA A 234 3.82 35.70 -6.60
N SER A 235 5.09 35.32 -6.36
CA SER A 235 6.13 36.15 -5.74
C SER A 235 7.18 36.61 -6.73
#